data_AF-A0A8W8ML35-F1
#
_entry.id   AF-A0A8W8ML35-F1
#
_cell.length_a   1.000
_cell.length_b   1.000
_cell.length_c   1.000
_cell.angle_alpha   90.00
_cell.angle_beta   90.00
_cell.angle_gamma   90.00
#
_symmetry.space_group_name_H-M   'P 1'
#
loop_
_entity.id
_entity.type
_entity.pdbx_description
1 polymer ?
#
loop_
_entity_poly.entity_id
_entity_poly.type
_entity_poly.pdbx_seq_one_letter_code
_entity_poly.pdbx_strand_id
1 'polypeptide(L)'
;SAESVIPPYLQRQLQREQAVVHRFRPTAARCCRVGQRTARKMMSCSLYSSQRILNSVHTAGGEVQSGNLDTFISKITQCAVSFSMSFEKCCVNKENFLKEIRMCRRRYTERSFRAKCIKIAKAKYRQ
;
A
#
# COMPACT_ATOMS: atom_id res chain seq x y z
N SER A 1 16.96 -41.15 -30.36
CA SER A 1 16.93 -39.90 -29.56
C SER A 1 16.50 -38.77 -30.45
N ALA A 2 15.30 -38.21 -30.24
CA ALA A 2 14.83 -37.06 -31.01
C ALA A 2 15.16 -35.79 -30.20
N GLU A 3 16.17 -35.05 -30.64
CA GLU A 3 16.44 -33.71 -30.12
C GLU A 3 15.32 -32.78 -30.61
N SER A 4 14.50 -32.32 -29.67
CA SER A 4 13.52 -31.27 -29.92
C SER A 4 14.25 -29.95 -30.15
N VAL A 5 14.68 -29.71 -31.39
CA VAL A 5 15.22 -28.41 -31.82
C VAL A 5 14.07 -27.43 -31.92
N ILE A 6 13.91 -26.60 -30.89
CA ILE A 6 12.91 -25.52 -30.88
C ILE A 6 13.25 -24.57 -32.03
N PRO A 7 12.34 -24.36 -33.00
CA PRO A 7 12.58 -23.47 -34.13
C PRO A 7 12.92 -22.04 -33.67
N PRO A 8 13.92 -21.37 -34.28
CA PRO A 8 14.42 -20.07 -33.81
C PRO A 8 13.38 -18.94 -33.85
N TYR A 9 12.30 -19.10 -34.64
CA TYR A 9 11.18 -18.15 -34.66
C TYR A 9 10.29 -18.22 -33.41
N LEU A 10 10.16 -19.39 -32.76
CA LEU A 10 9.43 -19.52 -31.48
C LEU A 10 10.23 -18.92 -30.33
N GLN A 11 11.56 -18.96 -30.39
CA GLN A 11 12.43 -18.37 -29.37
C GLN A 11 12.30 -16.83 -29.29
N ARG A 12 12.06 -16.16 -30.43
CA ARG A 12 11.79 -14.71 -30.46
C ARG A 12 10.40 -14.33 -29.95
N GLN A 13 9.39 -15.18 -30.14
CA GLN A 13 8.06 -14.95 -29.57
C GLN A 13 8.06 -15.14 -28.04
N LEU A 14 8.73 -16.19 -27.53
CA LEU A 14 8.91 -16.41 -26.10
C LEU A 14 9.70 -15.30 -25.40
N GLN A 15 10.69 -14.70 -26.06
CA GLN A 15 11.40 -13.54 -25.51
C GLN A 15 10.57 -12.24 -25.52
N ARG A 16 9.63 -12.07 -26.47
CA ARG A 16 8.72 -10.92 -26.49
C ARG A 16 7.62 -11.01 -25.44
N GLU A 17 7.29 -12.22 -24.99
CA GLU A 17 6.43 -12.48 -23.84
C GLU A 17 7.21 -12.54 -22.51
N GLN A 18 8.45 -12.04 -22.45
CA GLN A 18 9.02 -11.68 -21.15
C GLN A 18 8.16 -10.56 -20.58
N ALA A 19 7.23 -10.95 -19.71
CA ALA A 19 6.43 -10.06 -18.92
C ALA A 19 7.34 -8.97 -18.38
N VAL A 20 7.16 -7.73 -18.87
CA VAL A 20 7.86 -6.57 -18.33
C VAL A 20 7.39 -6.47 -16.89
N VAL A 21 8.18 -7.05 -15.98
CA VAL A 21 7.93 -6.94 -14.56
C VAL A 21 8.15 -5.47 -14.25
N HIS A 22 7.07 -4.69 -14.25
CA HIS A 22 7.11 -3.28 -13.92
C HIS A 22 7.59 -3.14 -12.47
N ARG A 23 8.91 -3.06 -12.30
CA ARG A 23 9.54 -2.84 -11.01
C ARG A 23 9.04 -1.51 -10.46
N PHE A 24 8.65 -1.53 -9.19
CA PHE A 24 8.22 -0.32 -8.53
C PHE A 24 9.39 0.67 -8.53
N ARG A 25 9.21 1.82 -9.18
CA ARG A 25 10.15 2.93 -9.09
C ARG A 25 9.59 3.95 -8.10
N PRO A 26 10.26 4.17 -6.95
CA PRO A 26 9.77 5.10 -5.94
C PRO A 26 9.83 6.53 -6.47
N THR A 27 8.77 7.29 -6.21
CA THR A 27 8.69 8.74 -6.41
C THR A 27 7.88 9.31 -5.25
N ALA A 28 8.02 10.60 -4.93
CA ALA A 28 7.27 11.24 -3.85
C ALA A 28 5.75 10.97 -3.94
N ALA A 29 5.15 11.14 -5.13
CA ALA A 29 3.74 10.87 -5.37
C ALA A 29 3.36 9.39 -5.22
N ARG A 30 4.20 8.47 -5.70
CA ARG A 30 3.97 7.02 -5.54
C ARG A 30 4.08 6.62 -4.07
N CYS A 31 5.07 7.12 -3.35
CA CYS A 31 5.29 6.83 -1.95
C CYS A 31 4.22 7.43 -1.04
N CYS A 32 3.68 8.60 -1.39
CA CYS A 32 2.48 9.14 -0.75
C CYS A 32 1.28 8.17 -0.90
N ARG A 33 1.04 7.61 -2.10
CA ARG A 33 -0.02 6.60 -2.32
C ARG A 33 0.23 5.31 -1.53
N VAL A 34 1.49 4.85 -1.45
CA VAL A 34 1.86 3.70 -0.61
C VAL A 34 1.52 4.01 0.86
N GLY A 35 1.91 5.17 1.38
CA GLY A 35 1.58 5.60 2.74
C GLY A 35 0.07 5.67 3.01
N GLN A 36 -0.70 6.24 2.09
CA GLN A 36 -2.17 6.22 2.21
C GLN A 36 -2.74 4.80 2.25
N ARG A 37 -2.15 3.85 1.51
CA ARG A 37 -2.57 2.44 1.51
C ARG A 37 -2.16 1.74 2.81
N THR A 38 -0.99 2.06 3.35
CA THR A 38 -0.52 1.58 4.66
C THR A 38 -1.52 1.95 5.76
N ALA A 39 -1.94 3.22 5.82
CA ALA A 39 -2.95 3.68 6.78
C ALA A 39 -4.32 2.97 6.62
N ARG A 40 -4.76 2.71 5.37
CA ARG A 40 -6.01 1.96 5.11
C ARG A 40 -5.92 0.50 5.58
N LYS A 41 -4.73 -0.09 5.53
CA LYS A 41 -4.43 -1.43 6.05
C LYS A 41 -4.19 -1.45 7.56
N MET A 42 -4.35 -0.30 8.25
CA MET A 42 -4.10 -0.16 9.69
C MET A 42 -2.67 -0.57 10.10
N MET A 43 -1.72 -0.41 9.20
CA MET A 43 -0.29 -0.62 9.48
C MET A 43 0.34 0.68 10.01
N SER A 44 1.44 0.55 10.76
CA SER A 44 2.18 1.70 11.29
C SER A 44 2.61 2.65 10.18
N CYS A 45 2.35 3.94 10.40
CA CYS A 45 2.89 5.00 9.57
C CYS A 45 4.34 5.36 9.90
N SER A 46 4.84 4.95 11.07
CA SER A 46 6.26 5.08 11.42
C SER A 46 7.05 3.92 10.81
N LEU A 47 8.07 4.28 10.03
CA LEU A 47 8.99 3.33 9.40
C LEU A 47 9.89 2.62 10.42
N TYR A 48 10.28 3.30 11.50
CA TYR A 48 11.04 2.70 12.61
C TYR A 48 10.25 1.62 13.38
N SER A 49 8.91 1.73 13.41
CA SER A 49 8.05 0.66 13.95
C SER A 49 7.74 -0.44 12.94
N SER A 50 8.04 -0.24 11.65
CA SER A 50 7.77 -1.23 10.60
C SER A 50 8.70 -2.44 10.68
N GLN A 51 9.86 -2.32 11.34
CA GLN A 51 10.70 -3.46 11.71
C GLN A 51 9.97 -4.44 12.64
N ARG A 52 9.07 -3.95 13.51
CA ARG A 52 8.20 -4.82 14.34
C ARG A 52 7.04 -5.41 13.55
N ILE A 53 6.57 -4.76 12.48
CA ILE A 53 5.48 -5.28 11.64
C ILE A 53 5.89 -6.55 10.89
N LEU A 54 7.15 -6.65 10.46
CA LEU A 54 7.69 -7.90 9.89
C LEU A 54 7.55 -9.07 10.87
N ASN A 55 7.66 -8.82 12.18
CA ASN A 55 7.53 -9.85 13.21
C ASN A 55 6.07 -10.15 13.61
N SER A 56 5.14 -9.19 13.47
CA SER A 56 3.73 -9.36 13.82
C SER A 56 2.87 -10.00 12.73
N VAL A 57 3.32 -9.98 11.46
CA VAL A 57 2.56 -10.57 10.34
C VAL A 57 2.69 -12.10 10.31
N HIS A 58 3.69 -12.69 10.97
CA HIS A 58 3.83 -14.15 11.05
C HIS A 58 2.84 -14.85 12.00
N THR A 59 2.05 -14.12 12.80
CA THR A 59 1.17 -14.72 13.83
C THR A 59 -0.33 -14.63 13.55
N ALA A 60 -0.78 -13.98 12.46
CA ALA A 60 -2.19 -13.95 12.08
C ALA A 60 -2.40 -14.76 10.79
N GLY A 61 -2.82 -16.01 10.97
CA GLY A 61 -2.88 -17.04 9.93
C GLY A 61 -3.76 -16.75 8.72
N GLY A 62 -3.49 -17.51 7.66
CA GLY A 62 -4.30 -17.56 6.44
C GLY A 62 -3.43 -17.58 5.19
N GLU A 63 -2.88 -18.75 4.87
CA GLU A 63 -2.32 -19.07 3.55
C GLU A 63 -3.32 -18.63 2.46
N VAL A 64 -2.84 -17.92 1.43
CA VAL A 64 -3.50 -17.46 0.16
C VAL A 64 -3.25 -15.96 -0.18
N GLN A 65 -2.63 -15.13 0.67
CA GLN A 65 -2.32 -13.70 0.35
C GLN A 65 -0.83 -13.29 0.35
N SER A 66 0.12 -14.21 0.49
CA SER A 66 1.54 -13.88 0.73
C SER A 66 2.15 -12.97 -0.36
N GLY A 67 2.03 -13.32 -1.65
CA GLY A 67 2.77 -12.60 -2.70
C GLY A 67 2.43 -11.11 -2.86
N ASN A 68 1.17 -10.71 -2.62
CA ASN A 68 0.76 -9.30 -2.75
C ASN A 68 1.15 -8.49 -1.50
N LEU A 69 1.16 -9.14 -0.32
CA LEU A 69 1.60 -8.53 0.92
C LEU A 69 3.12 -8.30 0.89
N ASP A 70 3.89 -9.30 0.48
CA ASP A 70 5.36 -9.22 0.36
C ASP A 70 5.78 -8.14 -0.64
N THR A 71 5.10 -8.07 -1.79
CA THR A 71 5.30 -7.00 -2.78
C THR A 71 4.94 -5.63 -2.23
N PHE A 72 3.91 -5.52 -1.38
CA PHE A 72 3.52 -4.27 -0.76
C PHE A 72 4.51 -3.83 0.33
N ILE A 73 4.99 -4.75 1.15
CA ILE A 73 6.05 -4.51 2.14
C ILE A 73 7.32 -4.03 1.43
N SER A 74 7.72 -4.67 0.33
CA SER A 74 8.87 -4.22 -0.48
C SER A 74 8.70 -2.77 -0.96
N LYS A 75 7.49 -2.36 -1.36
CA LYS A 75 7.20 -0.96 -1.75
C LYS A 75 7.29 0.00 -0.57
N ILE A 76 6.86 -0.42 0.64
CA ILE A 76 7.03 0.36 1.86
C ILE A 76 8.51 0.58 2.13
N THR A 77 9.33 -0.49 2.11
CA THR A 77 10.78 -0.41 2.34
C THR A 77 11.47 0.50 1.33
N GLN A 78 11.15 0.38 0.03
CA GLN A 78 11.71 1.25 -1.01
C GLN A 78 11.33 2.73 -0.80
N CYS A 79 10.09 2.99 -0.39
CA CYS A 79 9.64 4.34 -0.06
C CYS A 79 10.25 4.87 1.24
N ALA A 80 10.53 3.98 2.19
CA ALA A 80 11.17 4.32 3.45
C ALA A 80 12.59 4.85 3.22
N VAL A 81 13.33 4.22 2.31
CA VAL A 81 14.71 4.63 2.00
C VAL A 81 14.74 5.87 1.12
N SER A 82 13.89 5.97 0.09
CA SER A 82 14.01 7.04 -0.91
C SER A 82 13.13 8.26 -0.67
N PHE A 83 11.97 8.12 0.00
CA PHE A 83 10.97 9.19 0.15
C PHE A 83 10.21 9.07 1.49
N SER A 84 10.93 8.82 2.59
CA SER A 84 10.36 8.61 3.94
C SER A 84 9.36 9.70 4.32
N MET A 85 9.76 10.97 4.22
CA MET A 85 8.90 12.11 4.59
C MET A 85 7.59 12.15 3.79
N SER A 86 7.64 11.88 2.48
CA SER A 86 6.43 11.86 1.64
C SER A 86 5.51 10.69 2.00
N PHE A 87 6.10 9.53 2.28
CA PHE A 87 5.36 8.35 2.73
C PHE A 87 4.69 8.61 4.09
N GLU A 88 5.46 9.01 5.11
CA GLU A 88 4.99 9.19 6.48
C GLU A 88 3.93 10.29 6.56
N LYS A 89 4.17 11.45 5.94
CA LYS A 89 3.21 12.56 5.89
C LYS A 89 1.86 12.11 5.33
N CYS A 90 1.85 11.40 4.21
CA CYS A 90 0.60 10.94 3.60
C CYS A 90 -0.05 9.79 4.37
N CYS A 91 0.74 8.92 5.01
CA CYS A 91 0.23 7.85 5.86
C CYS A 91 -0.47 8.44 7.09
N VAL A 92 0.22 9.26 7.89
CA VAL A 92 -0.32 9.89 9.11
C VAL A 92 -1.54 10.75 8.79
N ASN A 93 -1.48 11.53 7.71
CA ASN A 93 -2.64 12.32 7.27
C ASN A 93 -3.85 11.43 6.98
N LYS A 94 -3.64 10.29 6.32
CA LYS A 94 -4.72 9.35 6.00
C LYS A 94 -5.22 8.60 7.24
N GLU A 95 -4.35 8.22 8.14
CA GLU A 95 -4.68 7.58 9.42
C GLU A 95 -5.58 8.50 10.27
N ASN A 96 -5.17 9.77 10.41
CA ASN A 96 -5.94 10.77 11.14
C ASN A 96 -7.32 11.01 10.50
N PHE A 97 -7.39 11.12 9.17
CA PHE A 97 -8.66 11.18 8.46
C PHE A 97 -9.56 9.97 8.78
N LEU A 98 -9.03 8.74 8.71
CA LEU A 98 -9.80 7.54 9.02
C LEU A 98 -10.23 7.48 10.49
N LYS A 99 -9.41 7.99 11.41
CA LYS A 99 -9.74 8.11 12.83
C LYS A 99 -10.90 9.10 13.04
N GLU A 100 -10.84 10.27 12.42
CA GLU A 100 -11.94 11.25 12.50
C GLU A 100 -13.24 10.73 11.89
N ILE A 101 -13.19 10.05 10.74
CA ILE A 101 -14.40 9.46 10.15
C ILE A 101 -15.01 8.41 11.09
N ARG A 102 -14.19 7.58 11.76
CA ARG A 102 -14.66 6.63 12.78
C ARG A 102 -15.27 7.35 13.98
N MET A 103 -14.64 8.44 14.44
CA MET A 103 -15.15 9.28 15.52
C MET A 103 -16.52 9.90 15.17
N CYS A 104 -16.67 10.48 13.98
CA CYS A 104 -17.94 11.04 13.51
C CYS A 104 -19.05 9.97 13.53
N ARG A 105 -18.74 8.74 13.08
CA ARG A 105 -19.70 7.62 13.06
C ARG A 105 -20.07 7.13 14.45
N ARG A 106 -19.15 7.18 15.42
CA ARG A 106 -19.39 6.79 16.82
C ARG A 106 -20.12 7.85 17.62
N ARG A 107 -19.77 9.13 17.42
CA ARG A 107 -20.28 10.25 18.22
C ARG A 107 -21.70 10.65 17.83
N TYR A 108 -22.05 10.57 16.55
CA TYR A 108 -23.34 11.03 16.05
C TYR A 108 -24.18 9.85 15.55
N THR A 109 -25.26 9.57 16.26
CA THR A 109 -26.29 8.61 15.85
C THR A 109 -27.16 9.21 14.74
N GLU A 110 -27.51 10.49 14.85
CA GLU A 110 -28.32 11.18 13.86
C GLU A 110 -27.56 11.36 12.52
N ARG A 111 -28.25 11.01 11.43
CA ARG A 111 -27.69 11.04 10.07
C ARG A 111 -27.22 12.44 9.67
N SER A 112 -27.96 13.50 10.04
CA SER A 112 -27.67 14.88 9.63
C SER A 112 -26.35 15.38 10.25
N PHE A 113 -26.18 15.22 11.56
CA PHE A 113 -24.97 15.60 12.29
C PHE A 113 -23.77 14.77 11.87
N ARG A 114 -23.95 13.45 11.68
CA ARG A 114 -22.89 12.58 11.15
C ARG A 114 -22.42 13.01 9.77
N ALA A 115 -23.34 13.38 8.87
CA ALA A 115 -23.00 13.85 7.53
C ALA A 115 -22.24 15.19 7.59
N LYS A 116 -22.66 16.13 8.45
CA LYS A 116 -21.95 17.40 8.70
C LYS A 116 -20.53 17.16 9.21
N CYS A 117 -20.35 16.29 10.20
CA CYS A 117 -19.03 15.93 10.75
C CYS A 117 -18.11 15.33 9.68
N ILE A 118 -18.61 14.37 8.89
CA ILE A 118 -17.84 13.76 7.79
C ILE A 118 -17.46 14.79 6.72
N LYS A 119 -18.36 15.74 6.40
CA LYS A 119 -18.08 16.82 5.45
C LYS A 119 -16.95 17.72 5.93
N ILE A 120 -16.95 18.10 7.22
CA ILE A 120 -15.89 18.90 7.83
C ILE A 120 -14.56 18.13 7.81
N ALA A 121 -14.55 16.86 8.22
CA ALA A 121 -13.35 16.03 8.16
C ALA A 121 -12.81 15.91 6.71
N LYS A 122 -13.67 15.71 5.71
CA LYS A 122 -13.24 15.68 4.31
C LYS A 122 -12.61 17.00 3.85
N ALA A 123 -13.13 18.15 4.31
CA ALA A 123 -12.56 19.45 3.98
C ALA A 123 -11.18 19.65 4.64
N LYS A 124 -11.04 19.27 5.91
CA LYS A 124 -9.79 19.38 6.68
C LYS A 124 -8.63 18.58 6.08
N TYR A 125 -8.92 17.39 5.54
CA TYR A 125 -7.90 16.46 5.01
C TYR A 125 -7.80 16.47 3.48
N ARG A 126 -8.35 17.49 2.81
CA ARG A 126 -8.24 17.64 1.35
C ARG A 126 -6.79 18.05 1.04
N GLN A 127 -6.05 17.12 0.43
CA GLN A 127 -4.72 17.36 -0.17
C GLN A 127 -4.88 17.37 -1.68
#